data_AF-A0A942BRH7-F1
#
_entry.id   AF-A0A942BRH7-F1
#
_cell.length_a   1.000
_cell.length_b   1.000
_cell.length_c   1.000
_cell.angle_alpha   90.00
_cell.angle_beta   90.00
_cell.angle_gamma   90.00
#
_symmetry.space_group_name_H-M   'P 1'
#
loop_
_entity.id
_entity.type
_entity.pdbx_description
1 polymer ?
#
loop_
_entity_poly.entity_id
_entity_poly.type
_entity_poly.pdbx_seq_one_letter_code
_entity_poly.pdbx_strand_id
1 'polypeptide(L)'
;MADGSLWRAELGTYERETERYGGPTNIARAEAWFQADSQAAVELVTAYPGDGGAEARWRLCLAGVDGILTLFGQDDEAKLAFAHSARETFAREFGAKNSPLEKQLGDRFRKERKALEALLNGQPDPSLAPGLEILARRDATLMTLAQDMTRIVSETSPATSKDDLIRSLVHMFVNRSQRSAQRMQEFVIYDFLERIYDSRIARLKKSAKDTAISPKRNRDESVGLAMQNR
;
A
#
# COMPACT_ATOMS: atom_id res chain seq x y z
N MET A 1 25.04 -6.64 -25.76
CA MET A 1 25.94 -5.49 -25.51
C MET A 1 27.36 -6.01 -25.34
N ALA A 2 28.39 -5.15 -25.53
CA ALA A 2 29.79 -5.58 -25.53
C ALA A 2 30.25 -6.23 -24.21
N ASP A 3 29.54 -5.98 -23.11
CA ASP A 3 29.79 -6.51 -21.77
C ASP A 3 28.97 -7.79 -21.43
N GLY A 4 28.13 -8.28 -22.36
CA GLY A 4 27.31 -9.47 -22.14
C GLY A 4 26.04 -9.26 -21.29
N SER A 5 25.73 -8.02 -20.87
CA SER A 5 24.55 -7.72 -20.03
C SER A 5 23.20 -7.90 -20.72
N LEU A 6 23.19 -7.87 -22.06
CA LEU A 6 22.00 -7.99 -22.90
C LEU A 6 22.29 -8.89 -24.11
N TRP A 7 21.47 -9.92 -24.28
CA TRP A 7 21.63 -10.92 -25.34
C TRP A 7 20.84 -10.58 -26.62
N ARG A 8 19.70 -9.87 -26.51
CA ARG A 8 18.86 -9.45 -27.65
C ARG A 8 18.05 -8.20 -27.32
N ALA A 9 17.82 -7.37 -28.34
CA ALA A 9 16.88 -6.25 -28.31
C ALA A 9 15.94 -6.38 -29.52
N GLU A 10 14.65 -6.13 -29.32
CA GLU A 10 13.63 -6.14 -30.36
C GLU A 10 12.81 -4.85 -30.28
N LEU A 11 12.32 -4.39 -31.44
CA LEU A 11 11.37 -3.28 -31.52
C LEU A 11 9.98 -3.87 -31.77
N GLY A 12 9.08 -3.69 -30.81
CA GLY A 12 7.69 -4.08 -30.91
C GLY A 12 6.77 -2.86 -31.09
N THR A 13 5.54 -3.11 -31.54
CA THR A 13 4.47 -2.11 -31.53
C THR A 13 3.91 -2.01 -30.11
N TYR A 14 3.84 -0.80 -29.57
CA TYR A 14 3.18 -0.54 -28.30
C TYR A 14 1.67 -0.37 -28.51
N GLU A 15 0.89 -1.30 -27.97
CA GLU A 15 -0.57 -1.22 -27.92
C GLU A 15 -1.02 -0.73 -26.55
N ARG A 16 -1.75 0.38 -26.53
CA ARG A 16 -2.23 1.00 -25.28
C ARG A 16 -3.45 0.26 -24.74
N GLU A 17 -3.40 -0.16 -23.49
CA GLU A 17 -4.56 -0.65 -22.73
C GLU A 17 -5.45 0.51 -22.25
N THR A 18 -5.94 1.34 -23.18
CA THR A 18 -6.60 2.61 -22.89
C THR A 18 -7.80 2.46 -21.95
N GLU A 19 -8.63 1.44 -22.19
CA GLU A 19 -9.81 1.13 -21.40
C GLU A 19 -9.45 0.79 -19.96
N ARG A 20 -8.41 -0.04 -19.76
CA ARG A 20 -7.93 -0.48 -18.44
C ARG A 20 -7.57 0.69 -17.52
N TYR A 21 -7.04 1.75 -18.09
CA TYR A 21 -6.59 2.92 -17.33
C TYR A 21 -7.61 4.06 -17.32
N GLY A 22 -8.89 3.78 -17.55
CA GLY A 22 -9.96 4.77 -17.42
C GLY A 22 -10.20 5.60 -18.67
N GLY A 23 -9.79 5.12 -19.83
CA GLY A 23 -10.13 5.69 -21.14
C GLY A 23 -9.13 6.72 -21.68
N PRO A 24 -9.43 7.32 -22.85
CA PRO A 24 -8.50 8.18 -23.59
C PRO A 24 -8.01 9.41 -22.80
N THR A 25 -8.82 9.91 -21.88
CA THR A 25 -8.48 11.08 -21.05
C THR A 25 -7.47 10.74 -19.94
N ASN A 26 -7.43 9.49 -19.49
CA ASN A 26 -6.55 9.04 -18.41
C ASN A 26 -5.29 8.31 -18.89
N ILE A 27 -5.27 7.74 -20.09
CA ILE A 27 -4.12 6.92 -20.54
C ILE A 27 -2.79 7.69 -20.51
N ALA A 28 -2.77 8.96 -20.90
CA ALA A 28 -1.57 9.79 -20.82
C ALA A 28 -1.10 10.04 -19.36
N ARG A 29 -2.03 10.09 -18.41
CA ARG A 29 -1.72 10.21 -16.98
C ARG A 29 -1.19 8.90 -16.40
N ALA A 30 -1.73 7.77 -16.86
CA ALA A 30 -1.19 6.45 -16.52
C ALA A 30 0.24 6.28 -17.07
N GLU A 31 0.53 6.77 -18.28
CA GLU A 31 1.90 6.77 -18.83
C GLU A 31 2.85 7.64 -17.99
N ALA A 32 2.42 8.83 -17.57
CA ALA A 32 3.19 9.68 -16.65
C ALA A 32 3.40 9.01 -15.29
N TRP A 33 2.37 8.32 -14.78
CA TRP A 33 2.47 7.52 -13.57
C TRP A 33 3.53 6.43 -13.72
N PHE A 34 3.50 5.67 -14.83
CA PHE A 34 4.47 4.60 -15.10
C PHE A 34 5.89 5.11 -15.19
N GLN A 35 6.10 6.31 -15.73
CA GLN A 35 7.42 6.92 -15.77
C GLN A 35 7.95 7.18 -14.36
N ALA A 36 7.19 7.90 -13.53
CA ALA A 36 7.61 8.22 -12.16
C ALA A 36 7.81 6.95 -11.31
N ASP A 37 6.92 5.97 -11.48
CA ASP A 37 6.99 4.69 -10.79
C ASP A 37 8.19 3.83 -11.24
N SER A 38 8.51 3.83 -12.53
CA SER A 38 9.68 3.13 -13.07
C SER A 38 10.99 3.76 -12.59
N GLN A 39 11.05 5.09 -12.52
CA GLN A 39 12.21 5.82 -11.98
C GLN A 39 12.46 5.43 -10.52
N ALA A 40 11.40 5.41 -9.69
CA ALA A 40 11.48 4.97 -8.32
C ALA A 40 11.94 3.50 -8.19
N ALA A 41 11.44 2.61 -9.04
CA ALA A 41 11.85 1.21 -9.04
C ALA A 41 13.35 1.03 -9.34
N VAL A 42 13.90 1.77 -10.31
CA VAL A 42 15.34 1.75 -10.63
C VAL A 42 16.18 2.24 -9.45
N GLU A 43 15.76 3.34 -8.81
CA GLU A 43 16.44 3.88 -7.64
C GLU A 43 16.40 2.89 -6.46
N LEU A 44 15.27 2.20 -6.24
CA LEU A 44 15.14 1.16 -5.22
C LEU A 44 16.06 -0.04 -5.49
N VAL A 45 16.14 -0.52 -6.73
CA VAL A 45 17.05 -1.62 -7.10
C VAL A 45 18.51 -1.21 -6.92
N THR A 46 18.83 0.05 -7.17
CA THR A 46 20.19 0.60 -7.00
C THR A 46 20.57 0.75 -5.53
N ALA A 47 19.66 1.29 -4.70
CA ALA A 47 19.88 1.52 -3.28
C ALA A 47 19.96 0.20 -2.49
N TYR A 48 19.26 -0.82 -2.94
CA TYR A 48 19.23 -2.14 -2.32
C TYR A 48 19.64 -3.18 -3.37
N PRO A 49 20.94 -3.39 -3.65
CA PRO A 49 21.36 -4.28 -4.71
C PRO A 49 21.32 -5.76 -4.31
N GLY A 50 21.25 -6.63 -5.33
CA GLY A 50 21.39 -8.07 -5.18
C GLY A 50 20.32 -8.73 -4.29
N ASP A 51 20.63 -9.94 -3.84
CA ASP A 51 19.75 -10.74 -2.99
C ASP A 51 19.69 -10.20 -1.55
N GLY A 52 20.78 -9.57 -1.06
CA GLY A 52 20.80 -8.93 0.26
C GLY A 52 19.80 -7.76 0.38
N GLY A 53 19.53 -7.06 -0.73
CA GLY A 53 18.51 -6.00 -0.78
C GLY A 53 17.08 -6.48 -0.98
N ALA A 54 16.85 -7.78 -1.25
CA ALA A 54 15.55 -8.26 -1.69
C ALA A 54 14.45 -8.09 -0.63
N GLU A 55 14.78 -8.34 0.65
CA GLU A 55 13.83 -8.17 1.76
C GLU A 55 13.43 -6.71 1.96
N ALA A 56 14.40 -5.79 1.87
CA ALA A 56 14.14 -4.35 1.94
C ALA A 56 13.24 -3.89 0.79
N ARG A 57 13.54 -4.28 -0.46
CA ARG A 57 12.71 -3.96 -1.63
C ARG A 57 11.30 -4.53 -1.50
N TRP A 58 11.14 -5.72 -0.90
CA TRP A 58 9.83 -6.31 -0.67
C TRP A 58 9.01 -5.54 0.37
N ARG A 59 9.61 -5.15 1.51
CA ARG A 59 8.94 -4.30 2.51
C ARG A 59 8.59 -2.92 1.95
N LEU A 60 9.50 -2.33 1.18
CA LEU A 60 9.28 -1.05 0.49
C LEU A 60 8.21 -1.16 -0.60
N CYS A 61 8.09 -2.30 -1.28
CA CYS A 61 6.99 -2.57 -2.19
C CYS A 61 5.65 -2.58 -1.44
N LEU A 62 5.56 -3.26 -0.29
CA LEU A 62 4.35 -3.23 0.54
C LEU A 62 4.00 -1.82 1.00
N ALA A 63 4.98 -1.06 1.50
CA ALA A 63 4.78 0.35 1.88
C ALA A 63 4.36 1.22 0.69
N GLY A 64 4.95 0.99 -0.48
CA GLY A 64 4.59 1.68 -1.71
C GLY A 64 3.16 1.41 -2.15
N VAL A 65 2.63 0.19 -1.94
CA VAL A 65 1.21 -0.13 -2.21
C VAL A 65 0.30 0.60 -1.23
N ASP A 66 0.60 0.61 0.07
CA ASP A 66 -0.16 1.41 1.06
C ASP A 66 -0.15 2.91 0.71
N GLY A 67 1.01 3.43 0.26
CA GLY A 67 1.16 4.78 -0.25
C GLY A 67 0.25 5.07 -1.45
N ILE A 68 0.23 4.18 -2.45
CA ILE A 68 -0.67 4.31 -3.61
C ILE A 68 -2.14 4.39 -3.17
N LEU A 69 -2.59 3.50 -2.27
CA LEU A 69 -3.96 3.55 -1.75
C LEU A 69 -4.26 4.90 -1.08
N THR A 70 -3.29 5.44 -0.34
CA THR A 70 -3.38 6.75 0.31
C THR A 70 -3.47 7.90 -0.71
N LEU A 71 -2.69 7.86 -1.80
CA LEU A 71 -2.73 8.88 -2.87
C LEU A 71 -4.12 8.97 -3.51
N PHE A 72 -4.83 7.85 -3.60
CA PHE A 72 -6.22 7.80 -4.06
C PHE A 72 -7.23 8.18 -2.97
N GLY A 73 -6.79 8.66 -1.81
CA GLY A 73 -7.65 9.12 -0.72
C GLY A 73 -8.44 8.01 -0.02
N GLN A 74 -7.97 6.77 -0.06
CA GLN A 74 -8.59 5.67 0.69
C GLN A 74 -8.24 5.81 2.19
N ASP A 75 -9.25 5.79 3.05
CA ASP A 75 -9.10 5.67 4.51
C ASP A 75 -8.83 4.21 4.92
N ASP A 76 -8.63 3.94 6.22
CA ASP A 76 -8.29 2.59 6.69
C ASP A 76 -9.40 1.57 6.35
N GLU A 77 -10.68 1.95 6.48
CA GLU A 77 -11.83 1.11 6.13
C GLU A 77 -11.87 0.77 4.63
N ALA A 78 -11.67 1.77 3.76
CA ALA A 78 -11.68 1.56 2.32
C ALA A 78 -10.44 0.80 1.85
N LYS A 79 -9.27 1.03 2.47
CA LYS A 79 -8.06 0.24 2.28
C LYS A 79 -8.26 -1.22 2.66
N LEU A 80 -8.92 -1.49 3.79
CA LEU A 80 -9.28 -2.86 4.20
C LEU A 80 -10.20 -3.53 3.17
N ALA A 81 -11.26 -2.84 2.75
CA ALA A 81 -12.19 -3.38 1.76
C ALA A 81 -11.50 -3.67 0.42
N PHE A 82 -10.63 -2.77 -0.03
CA PHE A 82 -9.82 -2.95 -1.23
C PHE A 82 -8.90 -4.16 -1.12
N ALA A 83 -8.11 -4.25 -0.04
CA ALA A 83 -7.16 -5.33 0.18
C ALA A 83 -7.86 -6.69 0.27
N HIS A 84 -8.97 -6.78 1.01
CA HIS A 84 -9.79 -7.99 1.11
C HIS A 84 -10.33 -8.44 -0.27
N SER A 85 -10.88 -7.52 -1.07
CA SER A 85 -11.39 -7.84 -2.40
C SER A 85 -10.30 -8.35 -3.35
N ALA A 86 -9.14 -7.69 -3.34
CA ALA A 86 -7.98 -8.09 -4.13
C ALA A 86 -7.44 -9.45 -3.67
N ARG A 87 -7.31 -9.64 -2.35
CA ARG A 87 -6.89 -10.91 -1.72
C ARG A 87 -7.81 -12.05 -2.11
N GLU A 88 -9.13 -11.89 -2.05
CA GLU A 88 -10.09 -12.95 -2.40
C GLU A 88 -9.97 -13.36 -3.88
N THR A 89 -9.65 -12.43 -4.77
CA THR A 89 -9.44 -12.72 -6.19
C THR A 89 -8.23 -13.64 -6.40
N PHE A 90 -7.10 -13.31 -5.79
CA PHE A 90 -5.90 -14.15 -5.85
C PHE A 90 -6.05 -15.46 -5.05
N ALA A 91 -6.77 -15.45 -3.92
CA ALA A 91 -7.02 -16.64 -3.14
C ALA A 91 -7.82 -17.68 -3.94
N ARG A 92 -8.77 -17.24 -4.77
CA ARG A 92 -9.47 -18.13 -5.73
C ARG A 92 -8.53 -18.64 -6.81
N GLU A 93 -7.74 -17.77 -7.41
CA GLU A 93 -6.78 -18.13 -8.46
C GLU A 93 -5.78 -19.20 -8.00
N PHE A 94 -5.23 -19.05 -6.80
CA PHE A 94 -4.23 -19.97 -6.25
C PHE A 94 -4.82 -21.11 -5.42
N GLY A 95 -6.15 -21.22 -5.31
CA GLY A 95 -6.80 -22.22 -4.46
C GLY A 95 -6.38 -22.12 -2.99
N ALA A 96 -6.14 -20.91 -2.49
CA ALA A 96 -5.53 -20.67 -1.19
C ALA A 96 -6.48 -20.92 -0.01
N LYS A 97 -7.80 -20.84 -0.20
CA LYS A 97 -8.79 -20.94 0.87
C LYS A 97 -8.79 -22.34 1.52
N ASN A 98 -8.64 -22.40 2.84
CA ASN A 98 -8.52 -23.63 3.64
C ASN A 98 -7.37 -24.54 3.17
N SER A 99 -6.27 -23.95 2.67
CA SER A 99 -5.14 -24.69 2.10
C SER A 99 -3.87 -24.56 2.94
N PRO A 100 -2.84 -25.41 2.69
CA PRO A 100 -1.51 -25.22 3.24
C PRO A 100 -0.91 -23.85 2.92
N LEU A 101 -1.23 -23.25 1.76
CA LEU A 101 -0.74 -21.94 1.36
C LEU A 101 -1.26 -20.84 2.30
N GLU A 102 -2.55 -20.87 2.67
CA GLU A 102 -3.11 -19.90 3.63
C GLU A 102 -2.46 -20.02 5.02
N LYS A 103 -2.15 -21.25 5.44
CA LYS A 103 -1.37 -21.46 6.67
C LYS A 103 0.05 -20.86 6.55
N GLN A 104 0.74 -21.10 5.45
CA GLN A 104 2.08 -20.54 5.21
C GLN A 104 2.08 -19.01 5.18
N LEU A 105 1.07 -18.40 4.58
CA LEU A 105 0.89 -16.94 4.59
C LEU A 105 0.72 -16.43 6.03
N GLY A 106 -0.14 -17.07 6.82
CA GLY A 106 -0.33 -16.74 8.23
C GLY A 106 0.95 -16.87 9.05
N ASP A 107 1.71 -17.96 8.86
CA ASP A 107 2.98 -18.18 9.56
C ASP A 107 4.04 -17.16 9.17
N ARG A 108 4.13 -16.80 7.88
CA ARG A 108 5.03 -15.74 7.39
C ARG A 108 4.61 -14.37 7.93
N PHE A 109 3.31 -14.06 7.92
CA PHE A 109 2.79 -12.79 8.44
C PHE A 109 3.17 -12.59 9.91
N ARG A 110 3.03 -13.63 10.75
CA ARG A 110 3.39 -13.53 12.17
C ARG A 110 4.86 -13.15 12.40
N LYS A 111 5.77 -13.57 11.51
CA LYS A 111 7.18 -13.21 11.56
C LYS A 111 7.41 -11.75 11.15
N GLU A 112 6.73 -11.30 10.10
CA GLU A 112 6.92 -9.96 9.52
C GLU A 112 6.10 -8.86 10.23
N ARG A 113 5.02 -9.23 10.93
CA ARG A 113 4.00 -8.30 11.42
C ARG A 113 4.58 -7.10 12.14
N LYS A 114 5.47 -7.32 13.11
CA LYS A 114 6.04 -6.24 13.93
C LYS A 114 6.79 -5.23 13.07
N ALA A 115 7.61 -5.70 12.13
CA ALA A 115 8.40 -4.84 11.24
C ALA A 115 7.49 -4.08 10.26
N LEU A 116 6.47 -4.73 9.71
CA LEU A 116 5.53 -4.11 8.77
C LEU A 116 4.61 -3.09 9.45
N GLU A 117 4.09 -3.40 10.64
CA GLU A 117 3.30 -2.43 11.42
C GLU A 117 4.16 -1.22 11.81
N ALA A 118 5.42 -1.42 12.23
CA ALA A 118 6.32 -0.32 12.55
C ALA A 118 6.61 0.55 11.32
N LEU A 119 6.90 -0.08 10.17
CA LEU A 119 7.09 0.59 8.88
C LEU A 119 5.90 1.47 8.49
N LEU A 120 4.67 0.93 8.52
CA LEU A 120 3.46 1.67 8.13
C LEU A 120 2.98 2.68 9.18
N ASN A 121 3.53 2.66 10.40
CA ASN A 121 3.22 3.62 11.46
C ASN A 121 4.31 4.68 11.61
N GLY A 122 5.24 4.81 10.65
CA GLY A 122 6.28 5.84 10.67
C GLY A 122 7.42 5.55 11.65
N GLN A 123 7.58 4.29 12.08
CA GLN A 123 8.69 3.82 12.90
C GLN A 123 9.49 2.73 12.15
N PRO A 124 9.97 3.00 10.93
CA PRO A 124 10.65 2.00 10.13
C PRO A 124 12.01 1.60 10.73
N ASP A 125 12.51 0.44 10.31
CA ASP A 125 13.93 0.14 10.46
C ASP A 125 14.77 1.21 9.74
N PRO A 126 15.80 1.81 10.38
CA PRO A 126 16.64 2.84 9.75
C PRO A 126 17.26 2.43 8.42
N SER A 127 17.49 1.13 8.20
CA SER A 127 18.01 0.61 6.92
C SER A 127 17.07 0.86 5.74
N LEU A 128 15.78 1.12 5.97
CA LEU A 128 14.79 1.41 4.93
C LEU A 128 14.69 2.91 4.58
N ALA A 129 15.35 3.79 5.34
CA ALA A 129 15.22 5.24 5.18
C ALA A 129 15.51 5.73 3.74
N PRO A 130 16.58 5.28 3.05
CA PRO A 130 16.81 5.69 1.65
C PRO A 130 15.67 5.29 0.71
N GLY A 131 15.04 4.15 0.99
CA GLY A 131 13.93 3.63 0.19
C GLY A 131 12.65 4.42 0.41
N LEU A 132 12.39 4.82 1.65
CA LEU A 132 11.24 5.64 2.01
C LEU A 132 11.36 7.06 1.43
N GLU A 133 12.57 7.62 1.34
CA GLU A 133 12.80 8.89 0.66
C GLU A 133 12.52 8.81 -0.84
N ILE A 134 12.91 7.70 -1.49
CA ILE A 134 12.58 7.44 -2.91
C ILE A 134 11.05 7.37 -3.09
N LEU A 135 10.36 6.61 -2.25
CA LEU A 135 8.90 6.48 -2.30
C LEU A 135 8.20 7.82 -2.01
N ALA A 136 8.71 8.63 -1.08
CA ALA A 136 8.15 9.95 -0.79
C ALA A 136 8.26 10.90 -1.99
N ARG A 137 9.40 10.92 -2.69
CA ARG A 137 9.57 11.70 -3.93
C ARG A 137 8.67 11.21 -5.05
N ARG A 138 8.52 9.89 -5.20
CA ARG A 138 7.57 9.28 -6.14
C ARG A 138 6.16 9.77 -5.81
N ASP A 139 5.72 9.62 -4.57
CA ASP A 139 4.36 9.94 -4.13
C ASP A 139 4.04 11.42 -4.28
N ALA A 140 5.00 12.31 -4.01
CA ALA A 140 4.85 13.75 -4.27
C ALA A 140 4.58 14.04 -5.76
N THR A 141 5.20 13.29 -6.68
CA THR A 141 5.00 13.42 -8.12
C THR A 141 3.65 12.83 -8.54
N LEU A 142 3.23 11.72 -7.92
CA LEU A 142 2.01 10.99 -8.25
C LEU A 142 0.74 11.62 -7.66
N MET A 143 0.86 12.45 -6.62
CA MET A 143 -0.30 13.03 -5.91
C MET A 143 -1.29 13.75 -6.83
N THR A 144 -0.81 14.68 -7.65
CA THR A 144 -1.68 15.41 -8.58
C THR A 144 -2.28 14.49 -9.64
N LEU A 145 -1.51 13.48 -10.11
CA LEU A 145 -2.02 12.49 -11.06
C LEU A 145 -3.14 11.64 -10.44
N ALA A 146 -2.98 11.18 -9.20
CA ALA A 146 -3.99 10.38 -8.50
C ALA A 146 -5.31 11.13 -8.36
N GLN A 147 -5.24 12.41 -7.98
CA GLN A 147 -6.41 13.28 -7.84
C GLN A 147 -7.14 13.49 -9.18
N ASP A 148 -6.37 13.82 -10.22
CA ASP A 148 -6.91 13.99 -11.57
C ASP A 148 -7.56 12.71 -12.10
N MET A 149 -6.86 11.59 -11.98
CA MET A 149 -7.34 10.30 -12.48
C MET A 149 -8.62 9.86 -11.76
N THR A 150 -8.70 10.09 -10.44
CA THR A 150 -9.91 9.84 -9.63
C THR A 150 -11.10 10.65 -10.14
N ARG A 151 -10.89 11.95 -10.38
CA ARG A 151 -11.94 12.84 -10.90
C ARG A 151 -12.42 12.38 -12.27
N ILE A 152 -11.49 12.10 -13.20
CA ILE A 152 -11.81 11.67 -14.55
C ILE A 152 -12.59 10.35 -14.56
N VAL A 153 -12.18 9.36 -13.74
CA VAL A 153 -12.92 8.09 -13.61
C VAL A 153 -14.36 8.33 -13.16
N SER A 154 -14.57 9.21 -12.17
CA SER A 154 -15.91 9.53 -11.68
C SER A 154 -16.80 10.26 -12.69
N GLU A 155 -16.21 11.06 -13.59
CA GLU A 155 -16.93 11.92 -14.53
C GLU A 155 -17.17 11.28 -15.90
N THR A 156 -16.27 10.41 -16.36
CA THR A 156 -16.18 10.07 -17.79
C THR A 156 -16.13 8.58 -18.13
N SER A 157 -15.96 7.69 -17.15
CA SER A 157 -15.75 6.27 -17.44
C SER A 157 -16.68 5.34 -16.66
N PRO A 158 -17.84 4.94 -17.22
CA PRO A 158 -18.69 3.93 -16.60
C PRO A 158 -18.09 2.52 -16.62
N ALA A 159 -17.05 2.27 -17.43
CA ALA A 159 -16.48 0.94 -17.66
C ALA A 159 -15.35 0.55 -16.70
N THR A 160 -14.65 1.52 -16.09
CA THR A 160 -13.53 1.27 -15.16
C THR A 160 -13.82 1.94 -13.84
N SER A 161 -13.91 1.18 -12.76
CA SER A 161 -14.07 1.76 -11.44
C SER A 161 -12.75 2.34 -10.91
N LYS A 162 -12.83 3.24 -9.91
CA LYS A 162 -11.65 3.74 -9.19
C LYS A 162 -10.80 2.59 -8.66
N ASP A 163 -11.43 1.55 -8.13
CA ASP A 163 -10.74 0.38 -7.59
C ASP A 163 -10.05 -0.45 -8.68
N ASP A 164 -10.63 -0.58 -9.87
CA ASP A 164 -10.00 -1.28 -10.99
C ASP A 164 -8.77 -0.53 -11.50
N LEU A 165 -8.84 0.80 -11.53
CA LEU A 165 -7.71 1.65 -11.85
C LEU A 165 -6.58 1.48 -10.82
N ILE A 166 -6.90 1.56 -9.52
CA ILE A 166 -5.93 1.37 -8.44
C ILE A 166 -5.29 -0.02 -8.54
N ARG A 167 -6.10 -1.08 -8.72
CA ARG A 167 -5.59 -2.46 -8.92
C ARG A 167 -4.60 -2.53 -10.06
N SER A 168 -4.91 -1.89 -11.20
CA SER A 168 -4.00 -1.90 -12.35
C SER A 168 -2.69 -1.15 -12.09
N LEU A 169 -2.75 -0.01 -11.39
CA LEU A 169 -1.54 0.76 -11.03
C LEU A 169 -0.68 0.02 -10.01
N VAL A 170 -1.29 -0.57 -8.98
CA VAL A 170 -0.60 -1.41 -7.99
C VAL A 170 0.05 -2.62 -8.67
N HIS A 171 -0.68 -3.31 -9.55
CA HIS A 171 -0.14 -4.45 -10.29
C HIS A 171 1.14 -4.08 -11.05
N MET A 172 1.11 -2.94 -11.76
CA MET A 172 2.29 -2.48 -12.50
C MET A 172 3.44 -2.07 -11.58
N PHE A 173 3.16 -1.48 -10.41
CA PHE A 173 4.20 -1.17 -9.42
C PHE A 173 4.83 -2.43 -8.83
N VAL A 174 4.03 -3.44 -8.47
CA VAL A 174 4.53 -4.74 -7.99
C VAL A 174 5.36 -5.43 -9.08
N ASN A 175 4.92 -5.38 -10.33
CA ASN A 175 5.66 -5.96 -11.46
C ASN A 175 7.06 -5.35 -11.62
N ARG A 176 7.18 -4.04 -11.46
CA ARG A 176 8.48 -3.34 -11.53
C ARG A 176 9.36 -3.57 -10.31
N SER A 177 8.74 -3.79 -9.15
CA SER A 177 9.46 -3.93 -7.87
C SER A 177 9.95 -5.35 -7.58
N GLN A 178 9.29 -6.38 -8.13
CA GLN A 178 9.56 -7.78 -7.83
C GLN A 178 10.26 -8.51 -8.97
N ARG A 179 11.36 -9.21 -8.66
CA ARG A 179 12.20 -9.94 -9.63
C ARG A 179 11.48 -11.13 -10.27
N SER A 180 10.58 -11.78 -9.54
CA SER A 180 9.93 -13.02 -9.96
C SER A 180 8.64 -13.28 -9.20
N ALA A 181 7.80 -14.16 -9.74
CA ALA A 181 6.54 -14.60 -9.13
C ALA A 181 5.64 -13.42 -8.74
N GLN A 182 5.57 -12.40 -9.60
CA GLN A 182 4.93 -11.11 -9.34
C GLN A 182 3.50 -11.27 -8.82
N ARG A 183 2.69 -12.13 -9.46
CA ARG A 183 1.31 -12.43 -9.04
C ARG A 183 1.23 -13.00 -7.62
N MET A 184 2.14 -13.91 -7.25
CA MET A 184 2.19 -14.47 -5.90
C MET A 184 2.67 -13.41 -4.89
N GLN A 185 3.63 -12.56 -5.25
CA GLN A 185 4.06 -11.47 -4.38
C GLN A 185 2.94 -10.45 -4.16
N GLU A 186 2.19 -10.11 -5.21
CA GLU A 186 1.03 -9.23 -5.12
C GLU A 186 -0.04 -9.81 -4.18
N PHE A 187 -0.34 -11.10 -4.30
CA PHE A 187 -1.24 -11.80 -3.37
C PHE A 187 -0.77 -11.69 -1.91
N VAL A 188 0.51 -11.96 -1.64
CA VAL A 188 1.08 -11.87 -0.29
C VAL A 188 0.96 -10.44 0.26
N ILE A 189 1.23 -9.43 -0.58
CA ILE A 189 1.11 -8.02 -0.19
C ILE A 189 -0.33 -7.69 0.21
N TYR A 190 -1.33 -8.09 -0.60
CA TYR A 190 -2.73 -7.84 -0.25
C TYR A 190 -3.17 -8.58 1.02
N ASP A 191 -2.79 -9.86 1.19
CA ASP A 191 -3.09 -10.63 2.41
C ASP A 191 -2.50 -9.96 3.66
N PHE A 192 -1.29 -9.41 3.56
CA PHE A 192 -0.63 -8.78 4.69
C PHE A 192 -1.21 -7.40 5.00
N LEU A 193 -1.50 -6.59 3.97
CA LEU A 193 -2.16 -5.30 4.12
C LEU A 193 -3.55 -5.45 4.74
N GLU A 194 -4.35 -6.42 4.28
CA GLU A 194 -5.67 -6.73 4.85
C GLU A 194 -5.57 -6.96 6.37
N ARG A 195 -4.66 -7.84 6.80
CA ARG A 195 -4.44 -8.15 8.23
C ARG A 195 -3.96 -6.94 9.04
N ILE A 196 -3.12 -6.09 8.45
CA ILE A 196 -2.62 -4.89 9.12
C ILE A 196 -3.74 -3.87 9.31
N TYR A 197 -4.54 -3.61 8.27
CA TYR A 197 -5.65 -2.67 8.33
C TYR A 197 -6.74 -3.15 9.30
N ASP A 198 -7.12 -4.42 9.25
CA ASP A 198 -8.07 -5.01 10.20
C ASP A 198 -7.59 -4.83 11.65
N SER A 199 -6.31 -5.14 11.92
CA SER A 199 -5.72 -4.94 13.23
C SER A 199 -5.67 -3.47 13.66
N ARG A 200 -5.44 -2.53 12.73
CA ARG A 200 -5.41 -1.09 13.01
C ARG A 200 -6.80 -0.58 13.39
N ILE A 201 -7.81 -0.91 12.59
CA ILE A 201 -9.21 -0.55 12.83
C ILE A 201 -9.70 -1.10 14.18
N ALA A 202 -9.39 -2.36 14.49
CA ALA A 202 -9.76 -2.97 15.77
C ALA A 202 -9.15 -2.22 16.98
N ARG A 203 -7.89 -1.79 16.89
CA ARG A 203 -7.24 -0.98 17.93
C ARG A 203 -7.88 0.39 18.07
N LEU A 204 -8.17 1.07 16.96
CA LEU A 204 -8.83 2.39 16.96
C LEU A 204 -10.21 2.33 17.63
N LYS A 205 -11.04 1.33 17.29
CA LYS A 205 -12.35 1.11 17.91
C LYS A 205 -12.25 0.86 19.42
N LYS A 206 -11.25 0.10 19.86
CA LYS A 206 -11.01 -0.15 21.28
C LYS A 206 -10.60 1.14 22.01
N SER A 207 -9.64 1.89 21.48
CA SER A 207 -9.20 3.16 22.08
C SER A 207 -10.33 4.19 22.16
N ALA A 208 -11.17 4.30 21.12
CA ALA A 208 -12.35 5.15 21.14
C ALA A 208 -13.36 4.75 22.23
N LYS A 209 -13.60 3.44 22.39
CA LYS A 209 -14.46 2.90 23.46
C LYS A 209 -13.89 3.18 24.86
N ASP A 210 -12.60 2.97 25.07
CA ASP A 210 -11.93 3.21 26.35
C ASP A 210 -11.95 4.71 26.73
N THR A 211 -11.85 5.58 25.73
CA THR A 211 -11.95 7.05 25.90
C THR A 211 -13.39 7.47 26.22
N ALA A 212 -14.38 6.89 25.55
CA ALA A 212 -15.80 7.18 25.77
C ALA A 212 -16.34 6.68 27.12
N ILE A 213 -15.71 5.66 27.73
CA ILE A 213 -16.08 5.11 29.05
C ILE A 213 -15.46 5.92 30.21
N SER A 214 -14.40 6.71 29.97
CA SER A 214 -13.69 7.48 31.02
C SER A 214 -14.19 8.90 31.41
N PRO A 215 -15.28 9.51 30.90
CA PRO A 215 -15.64 10.87 31.31
C PRO A 215 -16.60 10.85 32.52
N LYS A 216 -16.08 10.61 33.74
CA LYS A 216 -16.64 11.09 35.04
C LYS A 216 -15.84 10.53 36.23
N ARG A 217 -14.82 11.27 36.68
CA ARG A 217 -14.30 11.27 38.06
C ARG A 217 -13.40 12.50 38.23
N ASN A 218 -14.03 13.66 38.38
CA ASN A 218 -13.49 14.79 39.16
C ASN A 218 -14.50 15.94 39.14
N ARG A 219 -15.40 15.91 40.12
CA ARG A 219 -16.07 17.07 40.74
C ARG A 219 -16.85 16.52 41.91
N ASP A 220 -16.14 16.36 43.02
CA ASP A 220 -16.68 16.44 44.38
C ASP A 220 -15.48 16.30 45.33
N GLU A 221 -14.74 17.40 45.51
CA GLU A 221 -13.94 17.64 46.72
C GLU A 221 -13.47 19.11 46.77
N SER A 222 -14.37 19.96 47.26
CA SER A 222 -14.05 21.18 48.01
C SER A 222 -15.29 21.47 48.85
N VAL A 223 -15.50 20.66 49.89
CA VAL A 223 -15.15 20.98 51.28
C VAL A 223 -15.76 22.33 51.67
N GLY A 224 -16.91 22.24 52.31
CA GLY A 224 -17.37 23.27 53.21
C GLY A 224 -16.38 23.40 54.37
N LEU A 225 -15.97 24.63 54.65
CA LEU A 225 -15.55 25.00 55.98
C LEU A 225 -16.19 26.35 56.29
N ALA A 226 -17.32 26.27 56.99
CA ALA A 226 -17.93 27.40 57.66
C ALA A 226 -17.09 27.80 58.87
N MET A 227 -16.98 29.12 59.07
CA MET A 227 -16.98 29.83 60.37
C MET A 227 -16.30 29.16 61.58
N GLN A 228 -15.24 29.79 62.11
CA GLN A 228 -15.26 30.40 63.45
C GLN A 228 -13.92 31.04 63.84
N ASN A 229 -14.08 32.20 64.51
CA ASN A 229 -13.21 32.82 65.52
C ASN A 229 -12.10 33.79 65.12
N ARG A 230 -12.45 35.06 65.40
CA ARG A 230 -11.69 36.19 65.97
C ARG A 230 -10.63 36.88 65.11
#